data_AF-A0A7Y5DYU9-F1
#
_entry.id   AF-A0A7Y5DYU9-F1
#
_cell.length_a   1.000
_cell.length_b   1.000
_cell.length_c   1.000
_cell.angle_alpha   90.00
_cell.angle_beta   90.00
_cell.angle_gamma   90.00
#
_symmetry.space_group_name_H-M   'P 1'
#
loop_
_entity.id
_entity.type
_entity.pdbx_description
1 polymer ?
#
loop_
_entity_poly.entity_id
_entity_poly.type
_entity_poly.pdbx_seq_one_letter_code
_entity_poly.pdbx_strand_id
1 'polypeptide(L)'
;MRDAELTTLCQSCGLCCDGSLFGRVPLLPAEVPLARKHRLHVVASGSAMEQPCAALADDDGNRTCTAYEDRPAACGAFDCVLLARHRSEGGPLAPRLEAVRRVRALLATVEASGLRSGSDYDELVQRIAADFARA
;
A
#
# COMPACT_ATOMS: atom_id res chain seq x y z
N MET A 1 21.35 12.97 -1.62
CA MET A 1 21.71 11.61 -2.08
C MET A 1 20.79 10.57 -1.46
N ARG A 2 20.71 10.46 -0.12
CA ARG A 2 19.84 9.47 0.57
C ARG A 2 18.36 9.55 0.21
N ASP A 3 17.78 10.74 0.05
CA ASP A 3 16.34 10.87 -0.28
C ASP A 3 16.00 10.31 -1.68
N ALA A 4 16.93 10.40 -2.62
CA ALA A 4 16.78 9.80 -3.94
C ALA A 4 16.80 8.27 -3.84
N GLU A 5 17.68 7.70 -3.01
CA GLU A 5 17.74 6.24 -2.78
C GLU A 5 16.47 5.72 -2.09
N LEU A 6 15.93 6.47 -1.12
CA LEU A 6 14.64 6.15 -0.49
C LEU A 6 13.49 6.19 -1.50
N THR A 7 13.49 7.20 -2.38
CA THR A 7 12.51 7.32 -3.47
C THR A 7 12.60 6.12 -4.41
N THR A 8 13.80 5.78 -4.88
CA THR A 8 14.04 4.59 -5.72
C THR A 8 13.57 3.31 -5.05
N LEU A 9 13.81 3.15 -3.75
CA LEU A 9 13.39 1.97 -3.00
C LEU A 9 11.86 1.87 -2.92
N CYS A 10 11.18 2.96 -2.58
CA CYS A 10 9.71 3.02 -2.56
C CYS A 10 9.12 2.76 -3.95
N GLN A 11 9.69 3.38 -4.99
CA GLN A 11 9.22 3.24 -6.36
C GLN A 11 9.47 1.85 -6.95
N SER A 12 10.52 1.17 -6.51
CA SER A 12 10.71 -0.25 -6.82
C SER A 12 9.76 -1.14 -6.02
N CYS A 13 9.27 -0.68 -4.86
CA CYS A 13 8.60 -1.52 -3.87
C CYS A 13 7.07 -1.46 -3.92
N GLY A 14 6.43 -0.31 -3.72
CA GLY A 14 4.96 -0.13 -3.80
C GLY A 14 4.05 -0.93 -2.84
N LEU A 15 4.57 -1.77 -1.94
CA LEU A 15 3.76 -2.73 -1.15
C LEU A 15 2.78 -2.10 -0.14
N CYS A 16 3.01 -0.85 0.25
CA CYS A 16 2.03 -0.10 1.05
C CYS A 16 0.85 0.43 0.21
N CYS A 17 1.07 0.63 -1.09
CA CYS A 17 0.10 1.21 -2.02
C CYS A 17 -0.69 0.15 -2.82
N ASP A 18 -0.24 -1.11 -2.86
CA ASP A 18 -0.96 -2.19 -3.54
C ASP A 18 -1.80 -3.05 -2.59
N GLY A 19 -1.82 -2.70 -1.30
CA GLY A 19 -2.57 -3.42 -0.27
C GLY A 19 -1.86 -4.63 0.34
N SER A 20 -0.63 -4.94 -0.09
CA SER A 20 0.10 -6.11 0.41
C SER A 20 0.44 -6.01 1.90
N LEU A 21 0.74 -4.82 2.41
CA LEU A 21 1.08 -4.61 3.82
C LEU A 21 -0.14 -4.33 4.70
N PHE A 22 -1.12 -3.59 4.20
CA PHE A 22 -2.34 -3.21 4.91
C PHE A 22 -3.43 -2.83 3.92
N GLY A 23 -4.69 -3.07 4.29
CA GLY A 23 -5.84 -2.83 3.42
C GLY A 23 -6.45 -1.43 3.51
N ARG A 24 -6.08 -0.62 4.53
CA ARG A 24 -6.70 0.69 4.77
C ARG A 24 -5.68 1.70 5.27
N VAL A 25 -5.86 2.96 4.87
CA VAL A 25 -5.09 4.12 5.34
C VAL A 25 -6.04 5.12 6.00
N PRO A 26 -5.83 5.49 7.27
CA PRO A 26 -6.64 6.50 7.94
C PRO A 26 -6.60 7.85 7.20
N LEU A 27 -7.75 8.51 7.16
CA LEU A 27 -7.88 9.87 6.62
C LEU A 27 -8.31 10.82 7.74
N LEU A 28 -7.71 12.00 7.76
CA LEU A 28 -8.26 13.14 8.50
C LEU A 28 -9.51 13.65 7.76
N PRO A 29 -10.50 14.22 8.46
CA PRO A 29 -11.70 14.77 7.81
C PRO A 29 -11.39 15.78 6.70
N ALA A 30 -10.32 16.57 6.88
CA ALA A 30 -9.87 17.56 5.89
C ALA A 30 -9.24 16.95 4.62
N GLU A 31 -8.80 15.69 4.67
CA GLU A 31 -8.17 15.01 3.54
C GLU A 31 -9.18 14.31 2.62
N VAL A 32 -10.39 14.04 3.12
CA VAL A 32 -11.45 13.33 2.37
C VAL A 32 -11.77 13.98 1.02
N PRO A 33 -11.91 15.31 0.88
CA PRO A 33 -12.16 15.94 -0.41
C PRO A 33 -11.02 15.73 -1.42
N LEU A 34 -9.76 15.83 -0.97
CA LEU A 34 -8.59 15.60 -1.82
C LEU A 34 -8.45 14.12 -2.20
N ALA A 35 -8.69 13.21 -1.27
CA ALA A 35 -8.72 11.78 -1.55
C ALA A 35 -9.75 11.45 -2.65
N ARG A 36 -10.95 12.04 -2.58
CA ARG A 36 -11.99 11.87 -3.60
C ARG A 36 -11.61 12.50 -4.94
N LYS A 37 -10.96 13.67 -4.95
CA LYS A 37 -10.41 14.31 -6.17
C LYS A 37 -9.44 13.37 -6.90
N HIS A 38 -8.62 12.64 -6.15
CA HIS A 38 -7.68 11.63 -6.68
C HIS A 38 -8.31 10.24 -6.92
N ARG A 39 -9.64 10.13 -6.81
CA ARG A 39 -10.39 8.87 -7.01
C ARG A 39 -9.96 7.74 -6.06
N LEU A 40 -9.41 8.08 -4.90
CA LEU A 40 -9.11 7.11 -3.86
C LEU A 40 -10.41 6.52 -3.32
N HIS A 41 -10.41 5.23 -3.01
CA HIS A 41 -11.59 4.53 -2.52
C HIS A 41 -11.81 4.85 -1.04
N VAL A 42 -12.56 5.92 -0.74
CA VAL A 42 -12.85 6.36 0.63
C VAL A 42 -14.04 5.57 1.20
N VAL A 43 -13.86 4.94 2.37
CA VAL A 43 -14.96 4.21 3.04
C VAL A 43 -16.11 5.14 3.38
N ALA A 44 -17.33 4.60 3.55
CA ALA A 44 -18.55 5.40 3.73
C ALA A 44 -18.47 6.39 4.92
N SER A 45 -17.81 6.01 6.03
CA SER A 45 -17.60 6.88 7.20
C SER A 45 -16.66 8.07 6.92
N GLY A 46 -15.89 8.04 5.83
CA GLY A 46 -14.85 9.02 5.55
C GLY A 46 -13.58 8.87 6.40
N SER A 47 -13.49 7.86 7.26
CA SER A 47 -12.38 7.72 8.22
C SER A 47 -11.12 7.09 7.63
N ALA A 48 -11.22 6.49 6.44
CA ALA A 48 -10.10 5.81 5.79
C ALA A 48 -10.30 5.74 4.26
N MET A 49 -9.21 5.49 3.55
CA MET A 49 -9.23 4.97 2.18
C MET A 49 -8.80 3.50 2.16
N GLU A 50 -9.27 2.77 1.17
CA GLU A 50 -8.93 1.37 0.95
C GLU A 50 -7.76 1.23 -0.03
N GLN A 51 -7.02 0.15 0.16
CA GLN A 51 -5.98 -0.33 -0.74
C GLN A 51 -6.54 -1.51 -1.55
N PRO A 52 -6.13 -1.72 -2.82
CA PRO A 52 -5.08 -1.00 -3.54
C PRO A 52 -5.38 0.48 -3.81
N CYS A 53 -4.38 1.33 -3.68
CA CYS A 53 -4.49 2.78 -3.89
C CYS A 53 -4.71 3.09 -5.37
N ALA A 54 -5.80 3.78 -5.70
CA ALA A 54 -6.08 4.21 -7.08
C ALA A 54 -5.06 5.23 -7.65
N ALA A 55 -4.26 5.88 -6.79
CA ALA A 55 -3.18 6.76 -7.21
C ALA A 55 -1.84 6.04 -7.44
N LEU A 56 -1.78 4.71 -7.30
CA LEU A 56 -0.60 3.94 -7.65
C LEU A 56 -0.56 3.73 -9.18
N ALA A 57 0.38 4.37 -9.85
CA ALA A 57 0.76 4.06 -11.23
C ALA A 57 1.89 3.03 -11.23
N ASP A 58 1.79 2.01 -12.09
CA ASP A 58 2.86 1.03 -12.35
C ASP A 58 3.24 1.13 -13.83
N ASP A 59 4.49 1.49 -14.10
CA ASP A 59 5.07 1.59 -15.45
C ASP A 59 6.31 0.70 -15.51
N ASP A 60 6.18 -0.45 -16.18
CA ASP A 60 7.23 -1.49 -16.30
C ASP A 60 7.89 -1.86 -14.95
N GLY A 61 7.07 -1.99 -13.89
CA GLY A 61 7.52 -2.34 -12.54
C GLY A 61 7.95 -1.15 -11.68
N ASN A 62 7.90 0.07 -12.22
CA ASN A 62 8.13 1.31 -11.48
C ASN A 62 6.82 1.85 -10.90
N ARG A 63 6.70 1.81 -9.57
CA ARG A 63 5.53 2.23 -8.80
C ARG A 63 5.61 3.68 -8.40
N THR A 64 4.75 4.54 -8.92
CA THR A 64 4.74 5.97 -8.58
C THR A 64 3.38 6.43 -8.07
N CYS A 65 3.37 7.30 -7.06
CA CYS A 65 2.13 7.90 -6.57
C CYS A 65 1.78 9.11 -7.44
N THR A 66 0.60 9.12 -8.07
CA THR A 66 0.14 10.26 -8.87
C THR A 66 -0.41 11.41 -8.02
N ALA A 67 -0.53 11.20 -6.71
CA ALA A 67 -1.10 12.15 -5.75
C ALA A 67 -0.06 12.66 -4.73
N TYR A 68 1.25 12.69 -5.05
CA TYR A 68 2.31 13.04 -4.09
C TYR A 68 2.08 14.38 -3.37
N GLU A 69 1.61 15.40 -4.09
CA GLU A 69 1.36 16.75 -3.55
C GLU A 69 0.17 16.81 -2.59
N ASP A 70 -0.83 15.95 -2.83
CA ASP A 70 -2.08 15.87 -2.06
C ASP A 70 -2.12 14.57 -1.21
N ARG A 71 -0.96 13.95 -0.93
CA ARG A 71 -0.92 12.64 -0.27
C ARG A 71 -1.51 12.75 1.14
N PRO A 72 -2.30 11.75 1.60
CA PRO A 72 -2.71 11.70 3.00
C PRO A 72 -1.51 11.73 3.94
N ALA A 73 -1.65 12.42 5.08
CA ALA A 73 -0.61 12.54 6.10
C ALA A 73 -0.14 11.17 6.58
N ALA A 74 -1.06 10.21 6.74
CA ALA A 74 -0.74 8.84 7.10
C ALA A 74 0.16 8.15 6.04
N CYS A 75 -0.12 8.34 4.74
CA CYS A 75 0.77 7.85 3.68
C CYS A 75 2.16 8.48 3.77
N GLY A 76 2.22 9.77 4.08
CA GLY A 76 3.47 10.52 4.12
C GLY A 76 4.34 10.27 5.37
N ALA A 77 3.71 9.89 6.48
CA ALA A 77 4.36 9.60 7.74
C ALA A 77 4.79 8.14 7.89
N PHE A 78 4.24 7.23 7.08
CA PHE A 78 4.55 5.81 7.19
C PHE A 78 5.93 5.48 6.61
N ASP A 79 6.77 4.86 7.43
CA ASP A 79 8.01 4.23 7.00
C ASP A 79 7.96 2.72 7.25
N CYS A 80 8.07 1.94 6.18
CA CYS A 80 8.24 0.50 6.35
C CYS A 80 9.63 0.20 6.94
N VAL A 81 9.78 -0.96 7.58
CA VAL A 81 11.03 -1.37 8.24
C VAL A 81 12.25 -1.26 7.30
N LEU A 82 12.09 -1.62 6.03
CA LEU A 82 13.18 -1.53 5.04
C LEU A 82 13.58 -0.08 4.76
N LEU A 83 12.60 0.83 4.59
CA LEU A 83 12.82 2.25 4.35
C LEU A 83 13.43 2.94 5.58
N ALA A 84 12.87 2.66 6.76
CA ALA A 84 13.37 3.18 8.04
C ALA A 84 14.83 2.78 8.27
N ARG A 85 15.15 1.48 8.11
CA ARG A 85 16.54 0.98 8.22
C ARG A 85 17.46 1.63 7.20
N HIS A 86 17.04 1.78 5.94
CA HIS A 86 17.90 2.44 4.94
C HIS A 86 18.15 3.90 5.29
N ARG A 87 17.13 4.61 5.78
CA ARG A 87 17.27 6.01 6.19
C ARG A 87 18.21 6.17 7.38
N SER A 88 18.09 5.31 8.40
CA SER A 88 18.88 5.42 9.63
C SER A 88 20.31 4.89 9.48
N GLU A 89 20.48 3.73 8.84
CA GLU A 89 21.76 3.01 8.79
C GLU A 89 22.53 3.27 7.49
N GLY A 90 21.88 3.72 6.42
CA GLY A 90 22.52 3.92 5.11
C GLY A 90 23.00 2.60 4.49
N GLY A 91 24.11 2.60 3.76
CA GLY A 91 24.68 1.41 3.11
C GLY A 91 24.10 1.11 1.72
N PRO A 92 24.56 0.05 1.04
CA PRO A 92 24.28 -0.18 -0.38
C PRO A 92 22.78 -0.35 -0.69
N LEU A 93 22.32 0.25 -1.79
CA LEU A 93 20.94 0.13 -2.25
C LEU A 93 20.63 -1.24 -2.87
N ALA A 94 21.60 -1.85 -3.56
CA ALA A 94 21.39 -3.09 -4.31
C ALA A 94 20.83 -4.27 -3.48
N PRO A 95 21.34 -4.60 -2.27
CA PRO A 95 20.76 -5.65 -1.44
C PRO A 95 19.30 -5.38 -1.01
N ARG A 96 18.92 -4.10 -0.90
CA ARG A 96 17.56 -3.70 -0.53
C ARG A 96 16.60 -3.86 -1.70
N LEU A 97 17.05 -3.49 -2.90
CA LEU A 97 16.31 -3.75 -4.14
C LEU A 97 16.13 -5.25 -4.37
N GLU A 98 17.14 -6.07 -4.05
CA GLU A 98 17.02 -7.52 -4.11
C GLU A 98 15.97 -8.05 -3.12
N ALA A 99 15.92 -7.52 -1.89
CA ALA A 99 14.86 -7.87 -0.94
C ALA A 99 13.46 -7.51 -1.48
N VAL A 100 13.30 -6.34 -2.10
CA VAL A 100 12.05 -5.92 -2.76
C VAL A 100 11.67 -6.89 -3.88
N ARG A 101 12.61 -7.22 -4.76
CA ARG A 101 12.41 -8.17 -5.87
C ARG A 101 11.94 -9.53 -5.35
N ARG A 102 12.54 -10.03 -4.28
CA ARG A 102 12.17 -11.31 -3.65
C ARG A 102 10.75 -11.29 -3.11
N VAL A 103 10.35 -10.24 -2.38
CA VAL A 103 8.99 -10.14 -1.84
C VAL A 103 7.96 -10.01 -2.97
N ARG A 104 8.24 -9.22 -4.02
CA ARG A 104 7.38 -9.11 -5.20
C ARG A 104 7.19 -10.46 -5.90
N ALA A 105 8.25 -11.25 -6.06
CA ALA A 105 8.16 -12.59 -6.65
C ALA A 105 7.35 -13.57 -5.77
N LEU A 106 7.49 -13.48 -4.44
CA LEU A 106 6.69 -14.28 -3.50
C LEU A 106 5.21 -13.91 -3.60
N LEU A 107 4.87 -12.62 -3.65
CA LEU A 107 3.49 -12.16 -3.80
C LEU A 107 2.89 -12.62 -5.13
N ALA A 108 3.64 -12.53 -6.24
CA ALA A 108 3.19 -13.06 -7.52
C ALA A 108 2.90 -14.58 -7.46
N THR A 109 3.70 -15.34 -6.71
CA THR A 109 3.45 -16.79 -6.48
C THR A 109 2.15 -17.01 -5.69
N VAL A 110 1.92 -16.22 -4.65
CA VAL A 110 0.71 -16.28 -3.83
C VAL A 110 -0.53 -15.95 -4.68
N GLU A 111 -0.46 -14.89 -5.49
CA GLU A 111 -1.53 -14.49 -6.41
C GLU A 111 -1.82 -15.54 -7.48
N ALA A 112 -0.78 -16.14 -8.07
CA ALA A 112 -0.93 -17.23 -9.03
C ALA A 112 -1.58 -18.49 -8.42
N SER A 113 -1.52 -18.62 -7.09
CA SER A 113 -2.19 -19.69 -6.34
C SER A 113 -3.65 -19.37 -5.99
N GLY A 114 -4.18 -18.23 -6.47
CA GLY A 114 -5.56 -17.79 -6.22
C GLY A 114 -5.77 -17.08 -4.88
N LEU A 115 -4.71 -16.84 -4.11
CA LEU A 115 -4.76 -16.11 -2.86
C LEU A 115 -4.43 -14.63 -3.10
N ARG A 116 -5.25 -13.70 -2.59
CA ARG A 116 -4.96 -12.27 -2.63
C ARG A 116 -4.80 -11.71 -1.23
N SER A 117 -3.90 -10.75 -1.09
CA SER A 117 -3.78 -9.93 0.12
C SER A 117 -4.82 -8.80 0.08
N GLY A 118 -5.59 -8.62 1.15
CA GLY A 118 -6.29 -7.36 1.45
C GLY A 118 -7.78 -7.24 1.08
N SER A 119 -8.49 -6.52 1.97
CA SER A 119 -9.85 -5.93 1.95
C SER A 119 -11.11 -6.79 2.12
N ASP A 120 -11.11 -8.08 1.80
CA ASP A 120 -12.35 -8.86 1.94
C ASP A 120 -12.65 -9.30 3.39
N TYR A 121 -11.97 -8.74 4.41
CA TYR A 121 -12.14 -9.22 5.79
C TYR A 121 -13.53 -8.93 6.34
N ASP A 122 -14.06 -7.73 6.09
CA ASP A 122 -15.41 -7.37 6.52
C ASP A 122 -16.47 -8.17 5.72
N GLU A 123 -16.26 -8.38 4.42
CA GLU A 123 -17.17 -9.15 3.57
C GLU A 123 -17.10 -10.66 3.88
N LEU A 124 -15.91 -11.18 4.18
CA LEU A 124 -15.67 -12.54 4.67
C LEU A 124 -16.32 -12.74 6.04
N VAL A 125 -16.14 -11.81 6.97
CA VAL A 125 -16.79 -11.86 8.29
C VAL A 125 -18.31 -11.80 8.13
N GLN A 126 -18.85 -10.93 7.27
CA GLN A 126 -20.28 -10.87 6.97
C GLN A 126 -20.78 -12.18 6.33
N ARG A 127 -20.02 -12.76 5.39
CA ARG A 127 -20.35 -14.04 4.75
C ARG A 127 -20.35 -15.18 5.76
N ILE A 128 -19.30 -15.30 6.55
CA ILE A 128 -19.18 -16.29 7.64
C ILE A 128 -20.32 -16.12 8.64
N ALA A 129 -20.61 -14.89 9.08
CA ALA A 129 -21.71 -14.60 10.00
C ALA A 129 -23.08 -14.98 9.40
N ALA A 130 -23.29 -14.70 8.11
CA ALA A 130 -24.50 -15.09 7.40
C ALA A 130 -24.62 -16.62 7.23
N ASP A 131 -23.51 -17.32 7.01
CA ASP A 131 -23.47 -18.79 6.95
C ASP A 131 -23.81 -19.41 8.31
N PHE A 132 -23.28 -18.88 9.41
CA PHE A 132 -23.64 -19.31 10.77
C PHE A 132 -25.10 -19.02 11.12
N ALA A 133 -25.68 -17.93 10.63
CA ALA A 133 -27.08 -17.61 10.87
C ALA A 133 -28.07 -18.51 10.11
N ARG A 134 -27.59 -19.30 9.13
CA ARG A 134 -28.37 -20.24 8.33
C ARG A 134 -28.26 -21.70 8.77
N ALA A 135 -27.35 -22.00 9.71
CA ALA A 135 -27.13 -23.33 10.28
C ALA A 135 -27.92 -23.51 11.59
#